data_AF-V9KM05-F1
#
_entry.id   AF-V9KM05-F1
#
_cell.length_a   1.000
_cell.length_b   1.000
_cell.length_c   1.000
_cell.angle_alpha   90.00
_cell.angle_beta   90.00
_cell.angle_gamma   90.00
#
_symmetry.space_group_name_H-M   'P 1'
#
loop_
_entity.id
_entity.type
_entity.pdbx_description
1 polymer ?
#
loop_
_entity_poly.entity_id
_entity_poly.type
_entity_poly.pdbx_seq_one_letter_code
_entity_poly.pdbx_strand_id
1 'polypeptide(L)'
;FHFQFWQYGEWVDVVIDDQLPTKDGELMFVHSDEQNEFWSALLEKAYAKLNGSYEALSGGSTTEGFEDFTGGVSEWYELNKAPADLFHIIEKALKRGSLLGCSINITSASETEAITPEKLVKGHAYSITGAQEVRFRGSQVQLIRIRNPWGQVEWTGAWSDSSSHWNSVSPQDAADLRNRAEDGEFWMSFSDFKRHYSRVEICNLTPDTLTSDKILKWNCALFSESWRRGSTAGGCRNFPATFWMNPQFKMVLEEIDDDGRGEDGCSVLVALIQKNRRNLRKMGEDMHTVGFAIYEVPDEYKGVTNVHLEKSYFITHGSKARSETFINLREVSARFCLPPGEYLVVPSTFEPNQNGDFALRVYTEKRADTHTMDIDQVYATFDDEVDVQESDVSSNFRSMFEKLAGEDKEISVFELQKILNKIMSKRTDIKTDGFGLESCRNMVHLVDKDGNGKMGLVEFQKLWNKVQKFLKIYKNNDLDQSGTMNSSEMRVAVEEAGFHLNNKLCQIIVSRYYDSDDLTLDFDNFVSCLVRLELVFKLFNSLPKDEEGFAQLSILQWLTMVLC
;
A
#
# COMPACT_ATOMS: atom_id res chain seq x y z
N PHE A 1 5.12 -31.83 -3.22
CA PHE A 1 3.78 -31.26 -3.40
C PHE A 1 3.90 -29.78 -3.74
N HIS A 2 2.89 -29.19 -4.37
CA HIS A 2 2.86 -27.75 -4.62
C HIS A 2 1.44 -27.21 -4.47
N PHE A 3 1.31 -25.96 -4.07
CA PHE A 3 0.04 -25.27 -3.83
C PHE A 3 0.13 -23.83 -4.33
N GLN A 4 -0.97 -23.28 -4.81
CA GLN A 4 -1.06 -21.90 -5.25
C GLN A 4 -1.75 -21.05 -4.19
N PHE A 5 -1.13 -19.92 -3.85
CA PHE A 5 -1.70 -18.93 -2.95
C PHE A 5 -1.77 -17.58 -3.66
N TRP A 6 -2.89 -16.90 -3.52
CA TRP A 6 -3.01 -15.52 -3.96
C TRP A 6 -2.24 -14.63 -2.97
N GLN A 7 -1.35 -13.78 -3.48
CA GLN A 7 -0.54 -12.85 -2.70
C GLN A 7 -0.62 -11.47 -3.35
N TYR A 8 -1.46 -10.61 -2.77
CA TYR A 8 -1.50 -9.18 -3.07
C TYR A 8 -1.69 -8.83 -4.56
N GLY A 9 -2.43 -9.67 -5.29
CA GLY A 9 -2.75 -9.48 -6.71
C GLY A 9 -2.24 -10.59 -7.62
N GLU A 10 -1.32 -11.44 -7.16
CA GLU A 10 -0.67 -12.45 -7.99
C GLU A 10 -0.81 -13.84 -7.38
N TRP A 11 -0.93 -14.87 -8.23
CA TRP A 11 -0.90 -16.26 -7.78
C TRP A 11 0.54 -16.76 -7.69
N VAL A 12 0.94 -17.18 -6.50
CA VAL A 12 2.27 -17.68 -6.17
C VAL A 12 2.23 -19.19 -5.99
N ASP A 13 3.02 -19.93 -6.77
CA ASP A 13 3.17 -21.37 -6.63
C ASP A 13 4.25 -21.70 -5.59
N VAL A 14 3.88 -22.47 -4.57
CA VAL A 14 4.74 -22.83 -3.43
C VAL A 14 4.97 -24.33 -3.42
N VAL A 15 6.21 -24.72 -3.68
CA VAL A 15 6.66 -26.12 -3.67
C VAL A 15 7.15 -26.51 -2.28
N ILE A 16 6.73 -27.68 -1.79
CA ILE A 16 7.16 -28.27 -0.51
C ILE A 16 7.46 -29.77 -0.64
N ASP A 17 8.34 -30.26 0.22
CA ASP A 17 8.44 -31.69 0.52
C ASP A 17 7.32 -32.14 1.48
N ASP A 18 7.24 -33.44 1.76
CA ASP A 18 6.20 -34.10 2.54
C ASP A 18 6.56 -34.36 4.01
N GLN A 19 7.68 -33.83 4.51
CA GLN A 19 8.05 -33.99 5.92
C GLN A 19 7.15 -33.13 6.82
N LEU A 20 6.31 -33.78 7.63
CA LEU A 20 5.38 -33.09 8.53
C LEU A 20 5.86 -33.13 9.99
N PRO A 21 5.70 -32.04 10.76
CA PRO A 21 6.01 -32.03 12.18
C PRO A 21 5.13 -33.03 12.96
N THR A 22 5.78 -33.93 13.69
CA THR A 22 5.11 -34.94 14.52
C THR A 22 5.67 -34.94 15.93
N LYS A 23 4.84 -35.37 16.88
CA LYS A 23 5.24 -35.66 18.25
C LYS A 23 4.56 -36.96 18.66
N ASP A 24 5.34 -37.87 19.23
CA ASP A 24 4.85 -39.19 19.66
C ASP A 24 4.14 -40.00 18.54
N GLY A 25 4.50 -39.72 17.26
CA GLY A 25 3.93 -40.38 16.08
C GLY A 25 2.65 -39.72 15.54
N GLU A 26 2.15 -38.67 16.17
CA GLU A 26 0.96 -37.94 15.76
C GLU A 26 1.32 -36.58 15.14
N LEU A 27 0.51 -36.10 14.20
CA LEU A 27 0.68 -34.80 13.57
C LEU A 27 0.45 -33.68 14.60
N MET A 28 1.36 -32.71 14.64
CA MET A 28 1.29 -31.60 15.61
C MET A 28 0.33 -30.49 15.21
N PHE A 29 0.00 -30.36 13.93
CA PHE A 29 -0.81 -29.29 13.36
C PHE A 29 -2.03 -29.85 12.64
N VAL A 30 -2.58 -29.14 11.63
CA VAL A 30 -3.79 -29.56 10.91
C VAL A 30 -3.64 -30.98 10.38
N HIS A 31 -4.66 -31.80 10.63
CA HIS A 31 -4.77 -33.17 10.15
C HIS A 31 -6.22 -33.48 9.80
N SER A 32 -6.43 -34.47 8.93
CA SER A 32 -7.77 -35.00 8.65
C SER A 32 -8.14 -36.03 9.72
N ASP A 33 -9.43 -36.22 9.95
CA ASP A 33 -9.95 -37.37 10.69
C ASP A 33 -9.67 -38.68 9.92
N GLU A 34 -9.53 -38.60 8.60
CA GLU A 34 -9.19 -39.72 7.74
C GLU A 34 -7.66 -39.94 7.72
N GLN A 35 -7.20 -41.09 8.24
CA GLN A 35 -5.77 -41.37 8.47
C GLN A 35 -4.87 -41.31 7.22
N ASN A 36 -5.44 -41.49 6.03
CA ASN A 36 -4.69 -41.52 4.77
C ASN A 36 -4.79 -40.21 3.97
N GLU A 37 -5.34 -39.15 4.55
CA GLU A 37 -5.54 -37.86 3.90
C GLU A 37 -4.60 -36.79 4.47
N PHE A 38 -3.65 -36.34 3.65
CA PHE A 38 -2.57 -35.42 4.08
C PHE A 38 -2.59 -34.06 3.37
N TRP A 39 -3.53 -33.81 2.45
CA TRP A 39 -3.49 -32.59 1.64
C TRP A 39 -3.66 -31.33 2.49
N SER A 40 -4.47 -31.36 3.55
CA SER A 40 -4.69 -30.24 4.47
C SER A 40 -3.43 -29.93 5.28
N ALA A 41 -2.76 -30.95 5.81
CA ALA A 41 -1.49 -30.83 6.52
C ALA A 41 -0.38 -30.26 5.61
N LEU A 42 -0.33 -30.71 4.35
CA LEU A 42 0.61 -30.21 3.34
C LEU A 42 0.26 -28.78 2.89
N LEU A 43 -1.03 -28.44 2.76
CA LEU A 43 -1.47 -27.08 2.43
C LEU A 43 -1.05 -26.11 3.52
N GLU A 44 -1.31 -26.45 4.79
CA GLU A 44 -0.87 -25.64 5.93
C GLU A 44 0.65 -25.48 5.95
N LYS A 45 1.41 -26.54 5.68
CA LYS A 45 2.87 -26.47 5.57
C LYS A 45 3.32 -25.49 4.48
N ALA A 46 2.69 -25.53 3.30
CA ALA A 46 3.01 -24.64 2.21
C ALA A 46 2.68 -23.18 2.58
N TYR A 47 1.56 -22.95 3.26
CA TYR A 47 1.17 -21.63 3.74
C TYR A 47 2.08 -21.12 4.87
N ALA A 48 2.52 -22.00 5.78
CA ALA A 48 3.52 -21.70 6.80
C ALA A 48 4.87 -21.33 6.18
N LYS A 49 5.30 -22.04 5.12
CA LYS A 49 6.52 -21.71 4.36
C LYS A 49 6.42 -20.33 3.71
N LEU A 50 5.27 -20.01 3.10
CA LEU A 50 5.02 -18.71 2.49
C LEU A 50 5.12 -17.56 3.50
N ASN A 51 4.62 -17.77 4.72
CA ASN A 51 4.67 -16.82 5.83
C ASN A 51 5.95 -16.97 6.72
N GLY A 52 6.91 -17.79 6.29
CA GLY A 52 8.22 -17.98 6.93
C GLY A 52 8.29 -19.01 8.06
N SER A 53 7.21 -19.32 8.79
CA SER A 53 7.18 -20.41 9.79
C SER A 53 5.75 -20.73 10.25
N TYR A 54 5.52 -21.92 10.83
CA TYR A 54 4.23 -22.29 11.45
C TYR A 54 3.79 -21.29 12.53
N GLU A 55 4.73 -20.82 13.37
CA GLU A 55 4.45 -19.81 14.39
C GLU A 55 3.90 -18.48 13.81
N ALA A 56 4.28 -18.15 12.57
CA ALA A 56 3.82 -16.93 11.91
C ALA A 56 2.35 -16.99 11.47
N LEU A 57 1.73 -18.18 11.50
CA LEU A 57 0.31 -18.37 11.24
C LEU A 57 -0.56 -18.10 12.48
N SER A 58 0.05 -17.99 13.67
CA SER A 58 -0.66 -17.72 14.92
C SER A 58 -1.24 -16.30 14.93
N GLY A 59 -2.51 -16.17 15.34
CA GLY A 59 -3.21 -14.88 15.47
C GLY A 59 -3.53 -14.19 14.13
N GLY A 60 -3.96 -14.96 13.12
CA GLY A 60 -4.49 -14.43 11.85
C GLY A 60 -6.02 -14.31 11.85
N SER A 61 -6.56 -13.43 11.00
CA SER A 61 -8.00 -13.36 10.72
C SER A 61 -8.42 -14.37 9.64
N THR A 62 -9.66 -14.88 9.69
CA THR A 62 -10.21 -15.80 8.68
C THR A 62 -10.21 -15.17 7.30
N THR A 63 -10.51 -13.86 7.21
CA THR A 63 -10.46 -13.08 5.97
C THR A 63 -9.12 -13.16 5.25
N GLU A 64 -8.01 -13.20 5.99
CA GLU A 64 -6.68 -13.27 5.39
C GLU A 64 -6.46 -14.61 4.70
N GLY A 65 -6.93 -15.70 5.31
CA GLY A 65 -6.90 -17.03 4.70
C GLY A 65 -7.82 -17.12 3.49
N PHE A 66 -9.03 -16.56 3.57
CA PHE A 66 -9.96 -16.54 2.44
C PHE A 66 -9.37 -15.79 1.25
N GLU A 67 -8.81 -14.60 1.46
CA GLU A 67 -8.11 -13.84 0.41
C GLU A 67 -6.96 -14.64 -0.19
N ASP A 68 -6.09 -15.21 0.63
CA ASP A 68 -4.91 -15.93 0.15
C ASP A 68 -5.26 -17.24 -0.59
N PHE A 69 -6.42 -17.84 -0.31
CA PHE A 69 -6.87 -19.07 -0.98
C PHE A 69 -7.75 -18.82 -2.20
N THR A 70 -8.26 -17.60 -2.39
CA THR A 70 -9.25 -17.32 -3.45
C THR A 70 -8.94 -16.12 -4.33
N GLY A 71 -8.16 -15.16 -3.85
CA GLY A 71 -8.03 -13.83 -4.46
C GLY A 71 -9.29 -12.97 -4.36
N GLY A 72 -10.26 -13.39 -3.56
CA GLY A 72 -11.52 -12.68 -3.34
C GLY A 72 -11.36 -11.35 -2.61
N VAL A 73 -12.49 -10.69 -2.36
CA VAL A 73 -12.57 -9.46 -1.57
C VAL A 73 -13.33 -9.75 -0.30
N SER A 74 -12.74 -9.39 0.84
CA SER A 74 -13.35 -9.65 2.14
C SER A 74 -14.13 -8.45 2.63
N GLU A 75 -15.39 -8.68 2.97
CA GLU A 75 -16.24 -7.75 3.71
C GLU A 75 -16.50 -8.29 5.11
N TRP A 76 -16.84 -7.42 6.05
CA TRP A 76 -17.19 -7.84 7.39
C TRP A 76 -18.34 -7.03 7.95
N TYR A 77 -19.10 -7.67 8.85
CA TYR A 77 -20.24 -7.09 9.53
C TYR A 77 -20.07 -7.27 11.04
N GLU A 78 -20.15 -6.17 11.78
CA GLU A 78 -20.33 -6.16 13.23
C GLU A 78 -21.78 -6.56 13.54
N LEU A 79 -22.01 -7.69 14.21
CA LEU A 79 -23.37 -8.22 14.44
C LEU A 79 -24.25 -7.29 15.26
N ASN A 80 -23.65 -6.48 16.14
CA ASN A 80 -24.37 -5.48 16.95
C ASN A 80 -24.87 -4.28 16.14
N LYS A 81 -24.28 -4.02 14.96
CA LYS A 81 -24.64 -2.93 14.05
C LYS A 81 -25.10 -3.46 12.69
N ALA A 82 -25.36 -4.76 12.61
CA ALA A 82 -25.67 -5.42 11.36
C ALA A 82 -27.00 -4.90 10.78
N PRO A 83 -27.09 -4.84 9.44
CA PRO A 83 -28.33 -4.43 8.79
C PRO A 83 -29.42 -5.48 9.03
N ALA A 84 -30.68 -5.06 8.96
CA ALA A 84 -31.83 -5.92 9.29
C ALA A 84 -31.96 -7.13 8.36
N ASP A 85 -31.43 -7.03 7.15
CA ASP A 85 -31.43 -8.03 6.08
C ASP A 85 -30.20 -8.95 6.10
N LEU A 86 -29.31 -8.86 7.10
CA LEU A 86 -28.07 -9.65 7.17
C LEU A 86 -28.28 -11.16 6.94
N PHE A 87 -29.38 -11.73 7.43
CA PHE A 87 -29.67 -13.16 7.19
C PHE A 87 -29.76 -13.49 5.70
N HIS A 88 -30.42 -12.64 4.92
CA HIS A 88 -30.56 -12.80 3.47
C HIS A 88 -29.23 -12.56 2.76
N ILE A 89 -28.41 -11.62 3.25
CA ILE A 89 -27.04 -11.40 2.77
C ILE A 89 -26.20 -12.69 2.93
N ILE A 90 -26.25 -13.32 4.10
CA ILE A 90 -25.55 -14.58 4.40
C ILE A 90 -26.06 -15.71 3.50
N GLU A 91 -27.38 -15.90 3.42
CA GLU A 91 -27.99 -16.93 2.60
C GLU A 91 -27.58 -16.82 1.13
N LYS A 92 -27.53 -15.59 0.63
CA LYS A 92 -27.12 -15.29 -0.74
C LYS A 92 -25.64 -15.49 -0.98
N ALA A 93 -24.79 -15.12 -0.02
CA ALA A 93 -23.36 -15.38 -0.07
C ALA A 93 -23.07 -16.88 -0.19
N LEU A 94 -23.74 -17.69 0.63
CA LEU A 94 -23.63 -19.15 0.57
C LEU A 94 -24.09 -19.70 -0.78
N LYS A 95 -25.23 -19.24 -1.31
CA LYS A 95 -25.73 -19.64 -2.64
C LYS A 95 -24.77 -19.28 -3.78
N ARG A 96 -23.95 -18.24 -3.61
CA ARG A 96 -22.96 -17.77 -4.58
C ARG A 96 -21.59 -18.42 -4.42
N GLY A 97 -21.40 -19.27 -3.41
CA GLY A 97 -20.12 -19.89 -3.11
C GLY A 97 -19.11 -18.93 -2.47
N SER A 98 -19.55 -17.79 -1.93
CA SER A 98 -18.71 -16.96 -1.06
C SER A 98 -18.28 -17.78 0.17
N LEU A 99 -17.11 -17.46 0.72
CA LEU A 99 -16.62 -18.07 1.94
C LEU A 99 -17.04 -17.23 3.14
N LEU A 100 -17.62 -17.85 4.17
CA LEU A 100 -18.11 -17.14 5.33
C LEU A 100 -17.45 -17.64 6.61
N GLY A 101 -16.98 -16.69 7.40
CA GLY A 101 -16.43 -16.89 8.73
C GLY A 101 -17.24 -16.12 9.77
N CYS A 102 -17.19 -16.58 11.02
CA CYS A 102 -17.70 -15.82 12.15
C CYS A 102 -16.84 -16.06 13.39
N SER A 103 -16.89 -15.11 14.32
CA SER A 103 -16.09 -15.20 15.55
C SER A 103 -16.77 -14.49 16.72
N ILE A 104 -16.34 -14.87 17.91
CA ILE A 104 -16.78 -14.29 19.18
C ILE A 104 -15.62 -13.47 19.75
N ASN A 105 -15.83 -12.18 19.97
CA ASN A 105 -14.79 -11.31 20.52
C ASN A 105 -14.42 -11.72 21.96
N ILE A 106 -13.14 -11.60 22.26
CA ILE A 106 -12.60 -11.71 23.62
C ILE A 106 -12.37 -10.32 24.20
N THR A 107 -12.59 -10.17 25.50
CA THR A 107 -12.30 -8.93 26.24
C THR A 107 -10.89 -8.91 26.81
N SER A 108 -10.24 -10.07 26.92
CA SER A 108 -8.88 -10.23 27.42
C SER A 108 -8.19 -11.43 26.75
N ALA A 109 -6.86 -11.38 26.63
CA ALA A 109 -6.08 -12.45 26.01
C ALA A 109 -6.22 -13.80 26.73
N SER A 110 -6.52 -13.80 28.04
CA SER A 110 -6.81 -15.00 28.82
C SER A 110 -8.13 -15.70 28.45
N GLU A 111 -9.01 -15.04 27.70
CA GLU A 111 -10.25 -15.64 27.18
C GLU A 111 -10.09 -16.26 25.79
N THR A 112 -8.88 -16.23 25.20
CA THR A 112 -8.60 -16.90 23.93
C THR A 112 -8.84 -18.40 24.07
N GLU A 113 -9.63 -18.97 23.17
CA GLU A 113 -10.08 -20.37 23.19
C GLU A 113 -10.88 -20.78 24.45
N ALA A 114 -11.43 -19.81 25.20
CA ALA A 114 -12.27 -20.11 26.34
C ALA A 114 -13.64 -20.66 25.89
N ILE A 115 -14.05 -21.79 26.47
CA ILE A 115 -15.31 -22.46 26.16
C ILE A 115 -16.44 -21.88 27.04
N THR A 116 -17.54 -21.44 26.42
CA THR A 116 -18.74 -20.94 27.12
C THR A 116 -19.54 -22.09 27.73
N PRO A 117 -20.50 -21.81 28.64
CA PRO A 117 -21.41 -22.83 29.16
C PRO A 117 -22.21 -23.55 28.08
N GLU A 118 -22.51 -22.89 26.96
CA GLU A 118 -23.17 -23.50 25.80
C GLU A 118 -22.21 -24.16 24.79
N LYS A 119 -20.95 -24.37 25.18
CA LYS A 119 -19.87 -24.98 24.39
C LYS A 119 -19.45 -24.21 23.13
N LEU A 120 -19.59 -22.89 23.12
CA LEU A 120 -18.98 -22.05 22.08
C LEU A 120 -17.57 -21.63 22.51
N VAL A 121 -16.65 -21.47 21.57
CA VAL A 121 -15.25 -21.12 21.83
C VAL A 121 -15.05 -19.64 21.51
N LYS A 122 -14.56 -18.86 22.48
CA LYS A 122 -14.28 -17.43 22.26
C LYS A 122 -12.91 -17.22 21.62
N GLY A 123 -12.76 -16.13 20.85
CA GLY A 123 -11.49 -15.78 20.20
C GLY A 123 -11.05 -16.82 19.14
N HIS A 124 -12.01 -17.56 18.61
CA HIS A 124 -11.83 -18.66 17.68
C HIS A 124 -12.63 -18.40 16.40
N ALA A 125 -12.10 -18.86 15.27
CA ALA A 125 -12.75 -18.72 13.97
C ALA A 125 -13.67 -19.92 13.70
N TYR A 126 -14.91 -19.62 13.34
CA TYR A 126 -15.90 -20.59 12.89
C TYR A 126 -16.23 -20.36 11.41
N SER A 127 -16.66 -21.42 10.72
CA SER A 127 -17.17 -21.30 9.35
C SER A 127 -18.70 -21.28 9.36
N ILE A 128 -19.32 -20.41 8.57
CA ILE A 128 -20.76 -20.50 8.30
C ILE A 128 -20.93 -21.36 7.06
N THR A 129 -21.63 -22.49 7.18
CA THR A 129 -21.77 -23.50 6.12
C THR A 129 -23.20 -23.63 5.59
N GLY A 130 -24.15 -22.90 6.17
CA GLY A 130 -25.56 -22.97 5.79
C GLY A 130 -26.41 -21.86 6.42
N ALA A 131 -27.46 -21.48 5.73
CA ALA A 131 -28.51 -20.61 6.23
C ALA A 131 -29.83 -21.05 5.61
N GLN A 132 -30.85 -21.30 6.43
CA GLN A 132 -32.11 -21.89 5.99
C GLN A 132 -33.27 -21.37 6.85
N GLU A 133 -34.40 -21.07 6.21
CA GLU A 133 -35.65 -20.83 6.92
C GLU A 133 -36.47 -22.12 7.03
N VAL A 134 -36.92 -22.43 8.25
CA VAL A 134 -37.77 -23.59 8.52
C VAL A 134 -39.07 -23.17 9.20
N ARG A 135 -40.14 -23.93 8.97
CA ARG A 135 -41.41 -23.72 9.67
C ARG A 135 -41.41 -24.52 10.98
N PHE A 136 -41.40 -23.83 12.10
CA PHE A 136 -41.45 -24.39 13.46
C PHE A 136 -42.71 -23.91 14.18
N ARG A 137 -43.57 -24.85 14.57
CA ARG A 137 -44.82 -24.58 15.33
C ARG A 137 -45.71 -23.47 14.73
N GLY A 138 -45.77 -23.38 13.40
CA GLY A 138 -46.59 -22.40 12.68
C GLY A 138 -45.91 -21.07 12.37
N SER A 139 -44.70 -20.83 12.88
CA SER A 139 -43.90 -19.65 12.57
C SER A 139 -42.69 -20.01 11.71
N GLN A 140 -42.23 -19.08 10.88
CA GLN A 140 -40.92 -19.21 10.22
C GLN A 140 -39.81 -18.86 11.20
N VAL A 141 -38.76 -19.67 11.20
CA VAL A 141 -37.56 -19.49 12.01
C VAL A 141 -36.34 -19.54 11.10
N GLN A 142 -35.50 -18.52 11.23
CA GLN A 142 -34.22 -18.42 10.53
C GLN A 142 -33.16 -19.21 11.30
N LEU A 143 -32.58 -20.22 10.64
CA LEU A 143 -31.50 -21.04 11.18
C LEU A 143 -30.21 -20.79 10.41
N ILE A 144 -29.10 -20.81 11.13
CA ILE A 144 -27.75 -20.71 10.58
C ILE A 144 -26.95 -21.92 11.03
N ARG A 145 -26.17 -22.48 10.10
CA ARG A 145 -25.30 -23.63 10.32
C ARG A 145 -23.86 -23.17 10.43
N ILE A 146 -23.21 -23.57 11.51
CA ILE A 146 -21.88 -23.14 11.88
C ILE A 146 -21.02 -24.38 12.11
N ARG A 147 -19.77 -24.33 11.65
CA ARG A 147 -18.80 -25.40 11.84
C ARG A 147 -17.61 -24.92 12.65
N ASN A 148 -17.30 -25.64 13.72
CA ASN A 148 -16.05 -25.54 14.45
C ASN A 148 -14.94 -26.28 13.68
N PRO A 149 -13.85 -25.59 13.26
CA PRO A 149 -12.74 -26.23 12.57
C PRO A 149 -12.05 -27.37 13.33
N TRP A 150 -12.22 -27.45 14.66
CA TRP A 150 -11.69 -28.57 15.44
C TRP A 150 -12.36 -29.91 15.15
N GLY A 151 -13.49 -29.93 14.43
CA GLY A 151 -14.24 -31.17 14.16
C GLY A 151 -14.95 -31.73 15.39
N GLN A 152 -15.00 -30.98 16.49
CA GLN A 152 -15.56 -31.38 17.77
C GLN A 152 -15.97 -30.14 18.59
N VAL A 153 -16.67 -30.34 19.69
CA VAL A 153 -17.17 -29.30 20.60
C VAL A 153 -18.24 -28.45 19.92
N GLU A 154 -19.48 -28.91 20.08
CA GLU A 154 -20.67 -28.33 19.45
C GLU A 154 -21.61 -27.63 20.43
N TRP A 155 -22.38 -26.69 19.88
CA TRP A 155 -23.45 -25.96 20.56
C TRP A 155 -24.46 -26.88 21.25
N THR A 156 -24.76 -26.63 22.52
CA THR A 156 -25.70 -27.43 23.31
C THR A 156 -27.10 -26.83 23.43
N GLY A 157 -27.36 -25.68 22.82
CA GLY A 157 -28.64 -24.97 22.95
C GLY A 157 -29.75 -25.45 22.01
N ALA A 158 -30.70 -24.56 21.71
CA ALA A 158 -31.76 -24.85 20.75
C ALA A 158 -31.17 -25.13 19.36
N TRP A 159 -31.75 -26.09 18.64
CA TRP A 159 -31.32 -26.53 17.30
C TRP A 159 -29.99 -27.31 17.22
N SER A 160 -29.34 -27.58 18.36
CA SER A 160 -28.27 -28.58 18.44
C SER A 160 -28.69 -29.95 17.88
N ASP A 161 -27.71 -30.78 17.54
CA ASP A 161 -27.89 -32.11 16.97
C ASP A 161 -28.80 -33.02 17.82
N SER A 162 -28.77 -32.84 19.14
CA SER A 162 -29.60 -33.58 20.10
C SER A 162 -30.92 -32.90 20.46
N SER A 163 -31.17 -31.68 19.96
CA SER A 163 -32.31 -30.85 20.36
C SER A 163 -33.67 -31.48 20.02
N SER A 164 -34.62 -31.34 20.95
CA SER A 164 -36.01 -31.73 20.74
C SER A 164 -36.78 -30.78 19.80
N HIS A 165 -36.22 -29.61 19.47
CA HIS A 165 -36.82 -28.63 18.56
C HIS A 165 -37.04 -29.21 17.16
N TRP A 166 -36.12 -30.06 16.70
CA TRP A 166 -36.23 -30.79 15.43
C TRP A 166 -37.49 -31.65 15.32
N ASN A 167 -38.07 -32.12 16.44
CA ASN A 167 -39.29 -32.92 16.43
C ASN A 167 -40.54 -32.12 16.04
N SER A 168 -40.48 -30.79 16.03
CA SER A 168 -41.59 -29.90 15.66
C SER A 168 -41.41 -29.25 14.28
N VAL A 169 -40.42 -29.71 13.50
CA VAL A 169 -40.20 -29.34 12.09
C VAL A 169 -40.74 -30.47 11.20
N SER A 170 -40.94 -30.19 9.91
CA SER A 170 -41.33 -31.24 8.95
C SER A 170 -40.29 -32.38 8.95
N PRO A 171 -40.71 -33.65 8.81
CA PRO A 171 -39.77 -34.77 8.77
C PRO A 171 -38.75 -34.69 7.63
N GLN A 172 -39.12 -34.04 6.52
CA GLN A 172 -38.24 -33.83 5.37
C GLN A 172 -37.13 -32.82 5.71
N ASP A 173 -37.49 -31.61 6.17
CA ASP A 173 -36.47 -30.62 6.54
C ASP A 173 -35.60 -31.12 7.70
N ALA A 174 -36.17 -31.87 8.65
CA ALA A 174 -35.41 -32.48 9.73
C ALA A 174 -34.42 -33.54 9.22
N ALA A 175 -34.76 -34.31 8.17
CA ALA A 175 -33.83 -35.28 7.57
C ALA A 175 -32.75 -34.59 6.73
N ASP A 176 -33.11 -33.51 6.04
CA ASP A 176 -32.20 -32.79 5.14
C ASP A 176 -31.20 -31.90 5.90
N LEU A 177 -31.62 -31.33 7.04
CA LEU A 177 -30.81 -30.34 7.77
C LEU A 177 -30.10 -30.93 8.99
N ARG A 178 -30.69 -31.93 9.67
CA ARG A 178 -30.13 -32.46 10.92
C ARG A 178 -29.14 -33.59 10.63
N ASN A 179 -27.87 -33.31 10.81
CA ASN A 179 -26.88 -34.36 11.06
C ASN A 179 -26.90 -34.74 12.56
N ARG A 180 -26.45 -35.94 12.91
CA ARG A 180 -26.21 -36.33 14.32
C ARG A 180 -24.82 -36.95 14.38
N ALA A 181 -23.81 -36.11 14.26
CA ALA A 181 -22.41 -36.50 14.30
C ALA A 181 -21.69 -35.50 15.20
N GLU A 182 -20.64 -35.94 15.90
CA GLU A 182 -19.72 -34.98 16.52
C GLU A 182 -18.67 -34.65 15.44
N ASP A 183 -19.01 -33.70 14.58
CA ASP A 183 -18.18 -33.23 13.45
C ASP A 183 -17.87 -31.72 13.54
N GLY A 184 -18.29 -31.10 14.65
CA GLY A 184 -18.14 -29.68 14.92
C GLY A 184 -19.18 -28.81 14.21
N GLU A 185 -20.07 -29.37 13.38
CA GLU A 185 -21.12 -28.66 12.65
C GLU A 185 -22.44 -28.70 13.41
N PHE A 186 -23.06 -27.54 13.60
CA PHE A 186 -24.34 -27.44 14.31
C PHE A 186 -25.22 -26.33 13.75
N TRP A 187 -26.53 -26.46 13.97
CA TRP A 187 -27.48 -25.39 13.71
C TRP A 187 -27.80 -24.59 14.97
N MET A 188 -28.03 -23.29 14.80
CA MET A 188 -28.58 -22.43 15.82
C MET A 188 -29.57 -21.43 15.22
N SER A 189 -30.40 -20.81 16.06
CA SER A 189 -31.28 -19.74 15.58
C SER A 189 -30.46 -18.50 15.21
N PHE A 190 -30.88 -17.75 14.18
CA PHE A 190 -30.19 -16.51 13.81
C PHE A 190 -30.24 -15.44 14.94
N SER A 191 -31.27 -15.51 15.79
CA SER A 191 -31.36 -14.67 16.99
C SER A 191 -30.29 -15.01 18.03
N ASP A 192 -30.06 -16.30 18.28
CA ASP A 192 -28.98 -16.75 19.18
C ASP A 192 -27.61 -16.43 18.56
N PHE A 193 -27.47 -16.60 17.25
CA PHE A 193 -26.25 -16.23 16.54
C PHE A 193 -25.86 -14.77 16.76
N LYS A 194 -26.79 -13.82 16.54
CA LYS A 194 -26.55 -12.39 16.81
C LYS A 194 -26.25 -12.07 18.27
N ARG A 195 -26.71 -12.90 19.21
CA ARG A 195 -26.50 -12.71 20.65
C ARG A 195 -25.14 -13.21 21.11
N HIS A 196 -24.67 -14.32 20.54
CA HIS A 196 -23.43 -14.98 20.96
C HIS A 196 -22.21 -14.56 20.13
N TYR A 197 -22.37 -14.39 18.82
CA TYR A 197 -21.29 -14.00 17.92
C TYR A 197 -21.15 -12.49 17.81
N SER A 198 -19.94 -12.03 17.48
CA SER A 198 -19.61 -10.61 17.40
C SER A 198 -19.45 -10.11 15.97
N ARG A 199 -18.88 -10.95 15.09
CA ARG A 199 -18.50 -10.56 13.73
C ARG A 199 -18.84 -11.66 12.72
N VAL A 200 -19.22 -11.23 11.53
CA VAL A 200 -19.30 -12.06 10.32
C VAL A 200 -18.30 -11.53 9.31
N GLU A 201 -17.59 -12.43 8.66
CA GLU A 201 -16.61 -12.17 7.63
C GLU A 201 -17.06 -12.90 6.37
N ILE A 202 -17.14 -12.19 5.24
CA ILE A 202 -17.57 -12.77 3.97
C ILE A 202 -16.54 -12.45 2.91
N CYS A 203 -15.91 -13.48 2.35
CA CYS A 203 -15.02 -13.34 1.21
C CYS A 203 -15.78 -13.70 -0.07
N ASN A 204 -16.00 -12.69 -0.91
CA ASN A 204 -16.66 -12.87 -2.18
C ASN A 204 -15.62 -13.21 -3.25
N LEU A 205 -15.83 -14.32 -3.96
CA LEU A 205 -14.97 -14.77 -5.07
C LEU A 205 -15.06 -13.82 -6.27
N THR A 206 -16.18 -13.12 -6.39
CA THR A 206 -16.38 -12.03 -7.34
C THR A 206 -16.70 -10.75 -6.57
N PRO A 207 -16.46 -9.55 -7.13
CA PRO A 207 -16.76 -8.29 -6.46
C PRO A 207 -18.26 -7.98 -6.35
N ASP A 208 -19.14 -8.91 -6.78
CA ASP A 208 -20.59 -8.75 -6.75
C ASP A 208 -21.11 -8.46 -5.35
N THR A 209 -21.99 -7.46 -5.23
CA THR A 209 -22.64 -7.21 -3.95
C THR A 209 -23.63 -8.33 -3.63
N LEU A 210 -23.57 -8.79 -2.38
CA LEU A 210 -24.49 -9.76 -1.80
C LEU A 210 -25.92 -9.21 -1.64
N THR A 211 -26.12 -7.91 -1.84
CA THR A 211 -27.46 -7.30 -1.84
C THR A 211 -28.14 -7.32 -3.22
N SER A 212 -27.43 -7.56 -4.33
CA SER A 212 -27.98 -7.58 -5.71
C SER A 212 -28.23 -8.99 -6.22
N ASP A 213 -29.35 -9.33 -6.83
CA ASP A 213 -29.60 -10.70 -7.34
C ASP A 213 -28.88 -11.02 -8.65
N LYS A 214 -28.35 -9.99 -9.33
CA LYS A 214 -27.62 -10.16 -10.59
C LYS A 214 -26.17 -10.58 -10.32
N ILE A 215 -25.64 -11.48 -11.16
CA ILE A 215 -24.20 -11.72 -11.29
C ILE A 215 -23.71 -10.76 -12.35
N LEU A 216 -22.75 -9.92 -12.00
CA LEU A 216 -22.25 -8.86 -12.85
C LEU A 216 -20.82 -9.18 -13.25
N LYS A 217 -20.40 -8.64 -14.39
CA LYS A 217 -18.99 -8.66 -14.77
C LYS A 217 -18.35 -7.41 -14.18
N TRP A 218 -17.34 -7.60 -13.35
CA TRP A 218 -16.60 -6.49 -12.76
C TRP A 218 -15.29 -6.28 -13.49
N ASN A 219 -14.96 -5.02 -13.74
CA ASN A 219 -13.60 -4.63 -14.11
C ASN A 219 -12.79 -4.47 -12.83
N CYS A 220 -11.52 -4.88 -12.88
CA CYS A 220 -10.61 -4.79 -11.74
C CYS A 220 -9.34 -4.06 -12.17
N ALA A 221 -9.04 -2.98 -11.46
CA ALA A 221 -7.75 -2.31 -11.54
C ALA A 221 -6.94 -2.63 -10.28
N LEU A 222 -5.71 -3.09 -10.46
CA LEU A 222 -4.79 -3.41 -9.38
C LEU A 222 -3.60 -2.46 -9.45
N PHE A 223 -3.37 -1.73 -8.36
CA PHE A 223 -2.19 -0.89 -8.17
C PHE A 223 -1.35 -1.45 -7.03
N SER A 224 -0.04 -1.46 -7.20
CA SER A 224 0.91 -1.92 -6.18
C SER A 224 1.93 -0.82 -5.92
N GLU A 225 1.84 -0.20 -4.74
CA GLU A 225 2.65 0.96 -4.38
C GLU A 225 3.06 0.90 -2.90
N SER A 226 3.79 1.93 -2.47
CA SER A 226 4.47 1.95 -1.18
C SER A 226 4.33 3.29 -0.48
N TRP A 227 4.08 3.23 0.83
CA TRP A 227 4.34 4.33 1.76
C TRP A 227 5.79 4.25 2.24
N ARG A 228 6.52 5.34 2.03
CA ARG A 228 7.90 5.50 2.50
C ARG A 228 8.02 6.75 3.35
N ARG A 229 8.63 6.58 4.53
CA ARG A 229 8.93 7.61 5.52
C ARG A 229 9.71 8.75 4.85
N GLY A 230 9.27 9.98 5.10
CA GLY A 230 9.84 11.16 4.45
C GLY A 230 9.58 11.24 2.94
N SER A 231 8.61 10.53 2.37
CA SER A 231 8.23 10.73 0.97
C SER A 231 6.72 10.52 0.80
N THR A 232 6.30 9.29 0.54
CA THR A 232 4.89 8.96 0.25
C THR A 232 4.08 8.57 1.49
N ALA A 233 4.70 8.45 2.67
CA ALA A 233 4.01 8.14 3.93
C ALA A 233 3.39 9.41 4.56
N GLY A 234 2.36 9.95 3.91
CA GLY A 234 1.76 11.24 4.25
C GLY A 234 0.83 11.23 5.48
N GLY A 235 0.39 10.05 5.93
CA GLY A 235 -0.63 9.90 6.97
C GLY A 235 -2.03 10.28 6.49
N CYS A 236 -3.04 10.26 7.36
CA CYS A 236 -4.43 10.53 7.00
C CYS A 236 -4.75 12.02 6.90
N ARG A 237 -6.01 12.36 6.57
CA ARG A 237 -6.46 13.75 6.35
C ARG A 237 -6.31 14.68 7.58
N ASN A 238 -6.13 14.12 8.77
CA ASN A 238 -5.81 14.86 10.00
C ASN A 238 -4.43 15.54 9.92
N PHE A 239 -3.57 15.11 9.00
CA PHE A 239 -2.23 15.63 8.76
C PHE A 239 -2.16 16.36 7.39
N PRO A 240 -2.83 17.52 7.23
CA PRO A 240 -2.92 18.21 5.93
C PRO A 240 -1.57 18.67 5.38
N ALA A 241 -0.53 18.79 6.22
CA ALA A 241 0.81 19.15 5.79
C ALA A 241 1.44 18.08 4.87
N THR A 242 1.10 16.81 5.08
CA THR A 242 1.75 15.66 4.45
C THR A 242 0.77 14.74 3.71
N PHE A 243 -0.54 14.79 4.00
CA PHE A 243 -1.57 13.94 3.39
C PHE A 243 -1.52 13.93 1.86
N TRP A 244 -1.30 15.08 1.25
CA TRP A 244 -1.25 15.24 -0.20
C TRP A 244 -0.09 14.48 -0.86
N MET A 245 0.95 14.10 -0.10
CA MET A 245 2.10 13.34 -0.60
C MET A 245 1.84 11.85 -0.76
N ASN A 246 0.73 11.32 -0.21
CA ASN A 246 0.37 9.93 -0.40
C ASN A 246 0.16 9.62 -1.90
N PRO A 247 0.37 8.38 -2.35
CA PRO A 247 0.06 7.99 -3.73
C PRO A 247 -1.40 8.29 -4.07
N GLN A 248 -1.65 8.74 -5.28
CA GLN A 248 -2.96 9.18 -5.74
C GLN A 248 -3.38 8.34 -6.96
N PHE A 249 -4.63 7.85 -6.98
CA PHE A 249 -5.13 7.00 -8.06
C PHE A 249 -6.43 7.58 -8.61
N LYS A 250 -6.48 7.81 -9.92
CA LYS A 250 -7.66 8.34 -10.60
C LYS A 250 -8.53 7.21 -11.13
N MET A 251 -9.83 7.35 -10.96
CA MET A 251 -10.86 6.51 -11.57
C MET A 251 -11.86 7.39 -12.34
N VAL A 252 -12.19 6.98 -13.56
CA VAL A 252 -13.13 7.67 -14.45
C VAL A 252 -14.38 6.81 -14.57
N LEU A 253 -15.51 7.33 -14.09
CA LEU A 253 -16.81 6.65 -14.10
C LEU A 253 -17.69 7.34 -15.14
N GLU A 254 -18.01 6.65 -16.24
CA GLU A 254 -18.79 7.22 -17.34
C GLU A 254 -20.21 6.66 -17.40
N GLU A 255 -20.35 5.34 -17.29
CA GLU A 255 -21.61 4.62 -17.43
C GLU A 255 -22.25 4.33 -16.07
N ILE A 256 -23.51 4.75 -15.91
CA ILE A 256 -24.37 4.40 -14.76
C ILE A 256 -24.74 2.90 -14.84
N ASP A 257 -24.91 2.26 -13.70
CA ASP A 257 -25.26 0.84 -13.63
C ASP A 257 -26.69 0.57 -14.12
N ASP A 258 -26.92 -0.62 -14.70
CA ASP A 258 -28.22 -1.04 -15.24
C ASP A 258 -29.15 -1.67 -14.17
N ASP A 259 -28.90 -1.39 -12.88
CA ASP A 259 -29.36 -2.26 -11.81
C ASP A 259 -30.73 -1.90 -11.22
N GLY A 260 -31.37 -0.83 -11.70
CA GLY A 260 -32.79 -0.53 -11.45
C GLY A 260 -33.12 -0.35 -9.96
N ARG A 261 -32.12 -0.09 -9.11
CA ARG A 261 -32.25 0.00 -7.65
C ARG A 261 -32.66 1.38 -7.14
N GLY A 262 -32.91 2.34 -8.03
CA GLY A 262 -33.38 3.67 -7.68
C GLY A 262 -32.30 4.63 -7.17
N GLU A 263 -31.02 4.23 -7.22
CA GLU A 263 -29.86 5.12 -7.07
C GLU A 263 -29.18 5.24 -8.43
N ASP A 264 -29.33 6.39 -9.09
CA ASP A 264 -28.66 6.66 -10.37
C ASP A 264 -27.16 6.91 -10.10
N GLY A 265 -26.33 5.87 -10.22
CA GLY A 265 -24.88 5.97 -10.03
C GLY A 265 -24.08 4.75 -10.51
N CYS A 266 -22.77 4.84 -10.33
CA CYS A 266 -21.77 3.85 -10.68
C CYS A 266 -21.32 3.13 -9.41
N SER A 267 -21.43 1.81 -9.37
CA SER A 267 -21.01 0.97 -8.26
C SER A 267 -19.50 0.77 -8.28
N VAL A 268 -18.86 1.15 -7.19
CA VAL A 268 -17.42 1.03 -7.00
C VAL A 268 -17.13 0.29 -5.70
N LEU A 269 -16.26 -0.71 -5.75
CA LEU A 269 -15.69 -1.35 -4.56
C LEU A 269 -14.19 -1.07 -4.54
N VAL A 270 -13.72 -0.41 -3.49
CA VAL A 270 -12.31 -0.12 -3.28
C VAL A 270 -11.81 -1.00 -2.14
N ALA A 271 -10.73 -1.76 -2.36
CA ALA A 271 -10.10 -2.63 -1.38
C ALA A 271 -8.61 -2.31 -1.27
N LEU A 272 -8.17 -1.87 -0.09
CA LEU A 272 -6.79 -1.51 0.23
C LEU A 272 -6.18 -2.57 1.13
N ILE A 273 -5.17 -3.29 0.66
CA ILE A 273 -4.48 -4.35 1.40
C ILE A 273 -3.03 -3.98 1.69
N GLN A 274 -2.59 -4.12 2.94
CA GLN A 274 -1.17 -3.94 3.32
C GLN A 274 -0.38 -5.25 3.17
N LYS A 275 0.83 -5.17 2.58
CA LYS A 275 1.65 -6.34 2.24
C LYS A 275 2.64 -6.71 3.33
N ASN A 276 2.95 -8.01 3.41
CA ASN A 276 4.07 -8.61 4.15
C ASN A 276 4.17 -8.30 5.66
N ARG A 277 3.11 -7.78 6.29
CA ARG A 277 3.14 -7.36 7.70
C ARG A 277 3.34 -8.54 8.67
N ARG A 278 2.84 -9.74 8.35
CA ARG A 278 3.04 -10.95 9.18
C ARG A 278 4.51 -11.29 9.38
N ASN A 279 5.33 -11.13 8.34
CA ASN A 279 6.78 -11.39 8.44
C ASN A 279 7.47 -10.42 9.40
N LEU A 280 6.92 -9.22 9.59
CA LEU A 280 7.47 -8.18 10.46
C LEU A 280 7.06 -8.33 11.93
N ARG A 281 6.11 -9.24 12.26
CA ARG A 281 5.75 -9.54 13.66
C ARG A 281 6.94 -10.04 14.48
N LYS A 282 7.88 -10.75 13.86
CA LYS A 282 9.15 -11.16 14.51
C LYS A 282 9.99 -9.99 14.98
N MET A 283 9.83 -8.81 14.36
CA MET A 283 10.49 -7.56 14.71
C MET A 283 9.63 -6.68 15.64
N GLY A 284 8.49 -7.18 16.12
CA GLY A 284 7.57 -6.44 16.98
C GLY A 284 6.64 -5.47 16.24
N GLU A 285 6.61 -5.51 14.90
CA GLU A 285 5.67 -4.71 14.11
C GLU A 285 4.36 -5.47 13.84
N ASP A 286 3.24 -4.76 13.93
CA ASP A 286 1.91 -5.31 13.60
C ASP A 286 1.25 -4.54 12.45
N MET A 287 0.03 -4.91 12.09
CA MET A 287 -0.77 -4.22 11.07
C MET A 287 -0.86 -2.72 11.36
N HIS A 288 -0.60 -1.89 10.33
CA HIS A 288 -0.83 -0.45 10.43
C HIS A 288 -2.33 -0.17 10.40
N THR A 289 -2.75 0.90 11.04
CA THR A 289 -4.09 1.44 10.88
C THR A 289 -4.19 2.10 9.51
N VAL A 290 -4.90 1.49 8.56
CA VAL A 290 -4.99 1.96 7.17
C VAL A 290 -6.41 2.36 6.79
N GLY A 291 -6.52 3.17 5.74
CA GLY A 291 -7.78 3.60 5.17
C GLY A 291 -7.55 4.42 3.90
N PHE A 292 -8.64 4.85 3.27
CA PHE A 292 -8.56 5.64 2.04
C PHE A 292 -9.69 6.68 1.97
N ALA A 293 -9.46 7.73 1.20
CA ALA A 293 -10.44 8.78 0.93
C ALA A 293 -10.61 8.97 -0.58
N ILE A 294 -11.82 9.31 -1.00
CA ILE A 294 -12.21 9.52 -2.39
C ILE A 294 -12.62 10.98 -2.57
N TYR A 295 -12.00 11.65 -3.53
CA TYR A 295 -12.22 13.06 -3.88
C TYR A 295 -12.72 13.18 -5.32
N GLU A 296 -13.43 14.26 -5.64
CA GLU A 296 -13.86 14.56 -7.02
C GLU A 296 -12.80 15.43 -7.71
N VAL A 297 -12.33 15.01 -8.88
CA VAL A 297 -11.29 15.74 -9.62
C VAL A 297 -11.86 17.07 -10.12
N PRO A 298 -11.17 18.22 -9.89
CA PRO A 298 -11.60 19.51 -10.42
C PRO A 298 -11.74 19.51 -11.93
N ASP A 299 -12.65 20.34 -12.45
CA ASP A 299 -12.88 20.49 -13.90
C ASP A 299 -11.60 20.84 -14.67
N GLU A 300 -10.67 21.57 -14.04
CA GLU A 300 -9.38 21.97 -14.60
C GLU A 300 -8.44 20.80 -14.90
N TYR A 301 -8.60 19.68 -14.20
CA TYR A 301 -7.74 18.49 -14.31
C TYR A 301 -8.49 17.27 -14.91
N LYS A 302 -9.70 17.49 -15.45
CA LYS A 302 -10.44 16.44 -16.16
C LYS A 302 -9.68 15.98 -17.40
N GLY A 303 -9.62 14.67 -17.62
CA GLY A 303 -8.85 14.04 -18.70
C GLY A 303 -7.32 14.10 -18.56
N VAL A 304 -6.78 14.73 -17.51
CA VAL A 304 -5.33 14.77 -17.25
C VAL A 304 -4.93 13.67 -16.28
N THR A 305 -3.88 12.91 -16.59
CA THR A 305 -3.34 11.83 -15.73
C THR A 305 -1.98 12.17 -15.10
N ASN A 306 -1.25 13.14 -15.66
CA ASN A 306 0.14 13.42 -15.31
C ASN A 306 0.27 14.50 -14.23
N VAL A 307 -0.67 14.55 -13.29
CA VAL A 307 -0.74 15.60 -12.26
C VAL A 307 -0.87 14.95 -10.90
N HIS A 308 -0.09 15.42 -9.94
CA HIS A 308 -0.21 15.06 -8.54
C HIS A 308 -0.89 16.22 -7.81
N LEU A 309 -2.08 16.02 -7.23
CA LEU A 309 -2.81 17.12 -6.59
C LEU A 309 -2.06 17.61 -5.34
N GLU A 310 -1.94 18.92 -5.21
CA GLU A 310 -1.18 19.56 -4.14
C GLU A 310 -1.99 19.78 -2.86
N LYS A 311 -1.28 20.19 -1.80
CA LYS A 311 -1.83 20.55 -0.49
C LYS A 311 -3.03 21.49 -0.55
N SER A 312 -3.00 22.50 -1.42
CA SER A 312 -4.03 23.54 -1.55
C SER A 312 -5.41 22.95 -1.88
N TYR A 313 -5.44 21.93 -2.74
CA TYR A 313 -6.66 21.24 -3.12
C TYR A 313 -7.31 20.52 -1.93
N PHE A 314 -6.55 19.70 -1.21
CA PHE A 314 -7.09 18.89 -0.11
C PHE A 314 -7.54 19.73 1.09
N ILE A 315 -6.99 20.93 1.28
CA ILE A 315 -7.42 21.86 2.33
C ILE A 315 -8.80 22.46 1.99
N THR A 316 -9.05 22.74 0.72
CA THR A 316 -10.25 23.44 0.25
C THR A 316 -11.41 22.50 -0.09
N HIS A 317 -11.13 21.22 -0.37
CA HIS A 317 -12.13 20.25 -0.81
C HIS A 317 -12.37 19.15 0.24
N GLY A 318 -13.65 18.81 0.44
CA GLY A 318 -14.07 17.67 1.25
C GLY A 318 -14.05 16.37 0.45
N SER A 319 -13.80 15.24 1.12
CA SER A 319 -13.93 13.91 0.52
C SER A 319 -15.40 13.62 0.18
N LYS A 320 -15.67 13.08 -1.01
CA LYS A 320 -17.00 12.60 -1.40
C LYS A 320 -17.37 11.29 -0.73
N ALA A 321 -16.39 10.41 -0.61
CA ALA A 321 -16.50 9.13 0.05
C ALA A 321 -15.18 8.79 0.75
N ARG A 322 -15.21 7.84 1.67
CA ARG A 322 -14.03 7.36 2.40
C ARG A 322 -14.32 6.00 3.01
N SER A 323 -13.27 5.26 3.36
CA SER A 323 -13.41 4.10 4.25
C SER A 323 -14.10 4.53 5.55
N GLU A 324 -15.05 3.73 6.05
CA GLU A 324 -15.86 4.08 7.23
C GLU A 324 -15.00 4.40 8.45
N THR A 325 -13.96 3.59 8.66
CA THR A 325 -12.97 3.76 9.72
C THR A 325 -11.58 3.44 9.21
N PHE A 326 -10.58 4.08 9.81
CA PHE A 326 -9.19 3.65 9.71
C PHE A 326 -9.00 2.54 10.74
N ILE A 327 -8.63 1.35 10.29
CA ILE A 327 -8.56 0.16 11.13
C ILE A 327 -7.29 -0.63 10.86
N ASN A 328 -6.78 -1.30 11.90
CA ASN A 328 -5.57 -2.13 11.86
C ASN A 328 -5.86 -3.55 11.32
N LEU A 329 -6.53 -3.64 10.16
CA LEU A 329 -6.75 -4.90 9.45
C LEU A 329 -5.80 -5.02 8.26
N ARG A 330 -5.53 -6.25 7.82
CA ARG A 330 -4.74 -6.51 6.62
C ARG A 330 -5.36 -5.85 5.38
N GLU A 331 -6.68 -5.91 5.24
CA GLU A 331 -7.42 -5.27 4.16
C GLU A 331 -8.55 -4.40 4.73
N VAL A 332 -8.75 -3.24 4.11
CA VAL A 332 -9.89 -2.35 4.32
C VAL A 332 -10.60 -2.17 2.99
N SER A 333 -11.84 -2.64 2.91
CA SER A 333 -12.68 -2.50 1.71
C SER A 333 -13.96 -1.73 2.01
N ALA A 334 -14.45 -0.97 1.04
CA ALA A 334 -15.77 -0.33 1.11
C ALA A 334 -16.42 -0.20 -0.26
N ARG A 335 -17.75 -0.28 -0.28
CA ARG A 335 -18.60 -0.15 -1.47
C ARG A 335 -19.21 1.25 -1.52
N PHE A 336 -19.27 1.81 -2.71
CA PHE A 336 -19.80 3.15 -2.97
C PHE A 336 -20.70 3.13 -4.21
N CYS A 337 -21.71 3.99 -4.21
CA CYS A 337 -22.45 4.39 -5.40
C CYS A 337 -22.13 5.87 -5.65
N LEU A 338 -21.39 6.15 -6.73
CA LEU A 338 -20.93 7.50 -7.07
C LEU A 338 -21.55 7.95 -8.38
N PRO A 339 -21.93 9.22 -8.56
CA PRO A 339 -22.40 9.68 -9.86
C PRO A 339 -21.28 9.59 -10.92
N PRO A 340 -21.62 9.60 -12.22
CA PRO A 340 -20.60 9.67 -13.27
C PRO A 340 -19.70 10.89 -13.10
N GLY A 341 -18.39 10.68 -13.22
CA GLY A 341 -17.38 11.69 -12.97
C GLY A 341 -15.98 11.11 -12.81
N GLU A 342 -15.03 12.00 -12.56
CA GLU A 342 -13.64 11.63 -12.30
C GLU A 342 -13.36 11.76 -10.80
N TYR A 343 -12.79 10.71 -10.24
CA TYR A 343 -12.52 10.62 -8.81
C TYR A 343 -11.08 10.26 -8.53
N LEU A 344 -10.59 10.69 -7.37
CA LEU A 344 -9.26 10.41 -6.87
C LEU A 344 -9.33 9.62 -5.58
N VAL A 345 -8.74 8.42 -5.58
CA VAL A 345 -8.56 7.56 -4.40
C VAL A 345 -7.17 7.83 -3.82
N VAL A 346 -7.13 8.23 -2.55
CA VAL A 346 -5.90 8.48 -1.78
C VAL A 346 -5.81 7.48 -0.62
N PRO A 347 -5.09 6.36 -0.79
CA PRO A 347 -4.83 5.41 0.30
C PRO A 347 -3.72 5.92 1.22
N SER A 348 -3.91 5.75 2.53
CA SER A 348 -2.97 6.24 3.54
C SER A 348 -3.00 5.37 4.80
N THR A 349 -1.91 5.41 5.54
CA THR A 349 -1.90 5.05 6.96
C THR A 349 -2.54 6.15 7.80
N PHE A 350 -2.94 5.83 9.03
CA PHE A 350 -3.51 6.84 9.94
C PHE A 350 -2.46 7.88 10.32
N GLU A 351 -1.32 7.42 10.85
CA GLU A 351 -0.18 8.27 11.21
C GLU A 351 0.76 8.45 10.01
N PRO A 352 1.40 9.63 9.88
CA PRO A 352 2.44 9.85 8.87
C PRO A 352 3.70 9.04 9.18
N ASN A 353 4.63 8.98 8.21
CA ASN A 353 5.95 8.37 8.35
C ASN A 353 5.97 6.86 8.62
N GLN A 354 4.84 6.17 8.43
CA GLN A 354 4.77 4.71 8.51
C GLN A 354 5.18 4.08 7.18
N ASN A 355 6.25 3.29 7.21
CA ASN A 355 6.68 2.49 6.07
C ASN A 355 5.72 1.32 5.86
N GLY A 356 5.29 1.09 4.63
CA GLY A 356 4.48 -0.06 4.28
C GLY A 356 4.32 -0.20 2.78
N ASP A 357 4.17 -1.44 2.32
CA ASP A 357 3.76 -1.73 0.95
C ASP A 357 2.26 -2.04 0.94
N PHE A 358 1.56 -1.64 -0.11
CA PHE A 358 0.14 -1.92 -0.25
C PHE A 358 -0.23 -2.30 -1.68
N ALA A 359 -1.37 -2.96 -1.82
CA ALA A 359 -2.08 -3.05 -3.08
C ALA A 359 -3.45 -2.40 -2.94
N LEU A 360 -3.86 -1.66 -3.97
CA LEU A 360 -5.17 -1.05 -4.09
C LEU A 360 -5.90 -1.73 -5.24
N ARG A 361 -7.06 -2.32 -4.94
CA ARG A 361 -7.95 -2.94 -5.92
C ARG A 361 -9.19 -2.08 -6.06
N VAL A 362 -9.48 -1.64 -7.28
CA VAL A 362 -10.68 -0.87 -7.61
C VAL A 362 -11.53 -1.72 -8.55
N TYR A 363 -12.73 -2.05 -8.09
CA TYR A 363 -13.69 -2.83 -8.84
C TYR A 363 -14.84 -1.94 -9.28
N THR A 364 -15.17 -1.97 -10.57
CA THR A 364 -16.31 -1.24 -11.14
C THR A 364 -17.20 -2.18 -11.96
N GLU A 365 -18.52 -2.02 -11.87
CA GLU A 365 -19.46 -2.83 -12.63
C GLU A 365 -19.33 -2.54 -14.13
N LYS A 366 -19.38 -1.26 -14.50
CA LYS A 366 -19.09 -0.80 -15.86
C LYS A 366 -17.61 -0.58 -16.08
N ARG A 367 -17.21 -0.49 -17.35
CA ARG A 367 -15.81 -0.18 -17.69
C ARG A 367 -15.47 1.20 -17.15
N ALA A 368 -14.46 1.26 -16.30
CA ALA A 368 -13.91 2.49 -15.77
C ALA A 368 -12.44 2.54 -16.13
N ASP A 369 -12.00 3.67 -16.66
CA ASP A 369 -10.60 3.90 -16.90
C ASP A 369 -9.95 4.31 -15.57
N THR A 370 -8.86 3.64 -15.21
CA THR A 370 -8.15 3.87 -13.95
C THR A 370 -6.68 4.10 -14.21
N HIS A 371 -6.11 5.10 -13.53
CA HIS A 371 -4.76 5.58 -13.77
C HIS A 371 -4.07 5.91 -12.45
N THR A 372 -2.76 5.76 -12.40
CA THR A 372 -1.97 6.34 -11.30
C THR A 372 -1.79 7.82 -11.59
N MET A 373 -2.07 8.68 -10.61
CA MET A 373 -1.87 10.13 -10.73
C MET A 373 -0.45 10.43 -10.27
N ASP A 374 0.48 10.25 -11.20
CA ASP A 374 1.90 10.55 -11.02
C ASP A 374 2.46 11.11 -12.33
N ILE A 375 3.68 11.61 -12.29
CA ILE A 375 4.36 12.13 -13.47
C ILE A 375 4.78 10.97 -14.37
N ASP A 376 4.02 10.74 -15.45
CA ASP A 376 4.29 9.65 -16.42
C ASP A 376 5.61 9.84 -17.20
N GLN A 377 5.96 11.08 -17.53
CA GLN A 377 7.20 11.40 -18.23
C GLN A 377 8.19 12.09 -17.31
N VAL A 378 9.27 11.37 -16.98
CA VAL A 378 10.39 11.92 -16.22
C VAL A 378 11.26 12.74 -17.16
N TYR A 379 11.33 14.05 -16.95
CA TYR A 379 12.18 14.94 -17.75
C TYR A 379 12.81 16.04 -16.89
N ALA A 380 13.86 16.63 -17.45
CA ALA A 380 14.57 17.76 -16.86
C ALA A 380 14.63 18.90 -17.87
N THR A 381 14.20 20.08 -17.43
CA THR A 381 14.34 21.32 -18.18
C THR A 381 15.57 22.04 -17.64
N PHE A 382 16.63 22.07 -18.44
CA PHE A 382 17.80 22.87 -18.11
C PHE A 382 17.61 24.25 -18.72
N ASP A 383 17.77 25.31 -17.92
CA ASP A 383 17.96 26.64 -18.48
C ASP A 383 19.14 26.57 -19.46
N ASP A 384 18.96 27.09 -20.67
CA ASP A 384 20.03 27.19 -21.67
C ASP A 384 21.28 27.73 -20.97
N GLU A 385 22.35 26.93 -20.93
CA GLU A 385 23.59 27.32 -20.27
C GLU A 385 24.04 28.64 -20.90
N VAL A 386 23.92 29.75 -20.16
CA VAL A 386 24.48 31.02 -20.58
C VAL A 386 25.95 30.75 -20.82
N ASP A 387 26.39 30.90 -22.07
CA ASP A 387 27.73 30.51 -22.45
C ASP A 387 28.70 31.55 -21.90
N VAL A 388 29.11 31.32 -20.64
CA VAL A 388 29.99 32.22 -19.89
C VAL A 388 31.30 32.32 -20.64
N GLN A 389 31.56 33.48 -21.24
CA GLN A 389 32.85 33.79 -21.83
C GLN A 389 33.79 34.29 -20.74
N GLU A 390 35.10 34.19 -20.99
CA GLU A 390 36.11 34.67 -20.04
C GLU A 390 35.97 36.18 -19.74
N SER A 391 35.37 36.95 -20.65
CA SER A 391 35.02 38.36 -20.50
C SER A 391 33.90 38.65 -19.49
N ASP A 392 33.05 37.66 -19.23
CA ASP A 392 31.88 37.80 -18.34
C ASP A 392 32.25 37.55 -16.88
N VAL A 393 33.45 37.01 -16.65
CA VAL A 393 33.96 36.73 -15.31
C VAL A 393 34.44 38.04 -14.67
N SER A 394 33.76 38.44 -13.59
CA SER A 394 34.13 39.66 -12.86
C SER A 394 35.59 39.61 -12.37
N SER A 395 36.28 40.76 -12.40
CA SER A 395 37.67 40.88 -11.93
C SER A 395 37.86 40.42 -10.48
N ASN A 396 36.85 40.63 -9.63
CA ASN A 396 36.83 40.14 -8.26
C ASN A 396 36.81 38.61 -8.18
N PHE A 397 35.99 37.95 -9.01
CA PHE A 397 35.94 36.49 -9.07
C PHE A 397 37.22 35.90 -9.63
N ARG A 398 37.80 36.53 -10.65
CA ARG A 398 39.10 36.15 -11.23
C ARG A 398 40.23 36.24 -10.20
N SER A 399 40.29 37.32 -9.42
CA SER A 399 41.27 37.46 -8.32
C SER A 399 41.04 36.42 -7.21
N MET A 400 39.78 36.06 -6.94
CA MET A 400 39.46 35.00 -5.98
C MET A 400 39.92 33.63 -6.51
N PHE A 401 39.63 33.32 -7.77
CA PHE A 401 40.09 32.09 -8.43
C PHE A 401 41.61 31.98 -8.44
N GLU A 402 42.34 33.04 -8.83
CA GLU A 402 43.81 33.02 -8.84
C GLU A 402 44.45 32.85 -7.46
N LYS A 403 43.75 33.21 -6.38
CA LYS A 403 44.20 32.97 -5.00
C LYS A 403 43.92 31.54 -4.51
N LEU A 404 43.01 30.85 -5.19
CA LEU A 404 42.49 29.54 -4.78
C LEU A 404 43.03 28.41 -5.67
N ALA A 405 43.16 28.67 -6.96
CA ALA A 405 43.87 27.84 -7.92
C ALA A 405 45.38 27.97 -7.66
N GLY A 406 46.07 26.84 -7.62
CA GLY A 406 47.51 26.79 -7.35
C GLY A 406 48.34 27.33 -8.52
N GLU A 407 49.61 26.91 -8.58
CA GLU A 407 50.52 27.29 -9.68
C GLU A 407 50.02 26.77 -11.06
N ASP A 408 49.18 25.74 -11.06
CA ASP A 408 48.59 25.13 -12.25
C ASP A 408 47.36 25.88 -12.79
N LYS A 409 46.85 26.90 -12.08
CA LYS A 409 45.67 27.70 -12.46
C LYS A 409 44.40 26.87 -12.70
N GLU A 410 44.32 25.69 -12.09
CA GLU A 410 43.18 24.80 -12.13
C GLU A 410 42.74 24.51 -10.69
N ILE A 411 41.47 24.17 -10.50
CA ILE A 411 40.94 23.77 -9.20
C ILE A 411 40.71 22.26 -9.21
N SER A 412 41.45 21.55 -8.36
CA SER A 412 41.24 20.13 -8.11
C SER A 412 40.01 19.88 -7.21
N VAL A 413 39.53 18.64 -7.20
CA VAL A 413 38.43 18.19 -6.31
C VAL A 413 38.69 18.54 -4.84
N PHE A 414 39.93 18.37 -4.36
CA PHE A 414 40.29 18.64 -2.97
C PHE A 414 40.30 20.13 -2.65
N GLU A 415 40.71 20.96 -3.61
CA GLU A 415 40.67 22.42 -3.46
C GLU A 415 39.23 22.91 -3.48
N LEU A 416 38.40 22.39 -4.40
CA LEU A 416 36.97 22.70 -4.45
C LEU A 416 36.29 22.42 -3.11
N GLN A 417 36.54 21.25 -2.51
CA GLN A 417 35.99 20.88 -1.22
C GLN A 417 36.36 21.91 -0.13
N LYS A 418 37.65 22.25 -0.03
CA LYS A 418 38.12 23.24 0.96
C LYS A 418 37.49 24.61 0.74
N ILE A 419 37.36 25.04 -0.51
CA ILE A 419 36.78 26.33 -0.89
C ILE A 419 35.31 26.37 -0.49
N LEU A 420 34.51 25.39 -0.93
CA LEU A 420 33.08 25.35 -0.63
C LEU A 420 32.84 25.27 0.87
N ASN A 421 33.54 24.39 1.59
CA ASN A 421 33.34 24.23 3.03
C ASN A 421 33.75 25.48 3.81
N LYS A 422 34.80 26.19 3.39
CA LYS A 422 35.20 27.47 4.01
C LYS A 422 34.21 28.61 3.73
N ILE A 423 33.52 28.58 2.60
CA ILE A 423 32.48 29.56 2.29
C ILE A 423 31.21 29.24 3.07
N MET A 424 30.83 27.97 3.15
CA MET A 424 29.66 27.52 3.88
C MET A 424 29.82 27.68 5.39
N SER A 425 31.02 27.46 5.95
CA SER A 425 31.27 27.65 7.38
C SER A 425 31.11 29.10 7.87
N LYS A 426 31.03 30.07 6.97
CA LYS A 426 30.78 31.49 7.29
C LYS A 426 29.29 31.84 7.30
N ARG A 427 28.44 30.93 6.83
CA ARG A 427 26.99 31.11 6.77
C ARG A 427 26.36 30.49 8.01
N THR A 428 25.45 31.22 8.64
CA THR A 428 24.68 30.78 9.81
C THR A 428 23.22 30.52 9.46
N ASP A 429 22.82 30.88 8.25
CA ASP A 429 21.49 30.81 7.69
C ASP A 429 21.14 29.43 7.11
N ILE A 430 22.11 28.51 7.06
CA ILE A 430 21.96 27.19 6.43
C ILE A 430 22.70 26.16 7.28
N LYS A 431 22.08 25.00 7.49
CA LYS A 431 22.76 23.84 8.07
C LYS A 431 23.43 23.01 6.98
N THR A 432 24.65 22.59 7.26
CA THR A 432 25.48 21.78 6.35
C THR A 432 26.61 21.15 7.15
N ASP A 433 26.88 19.88 6.88
CA ASP A 433 28.03 19.16 7.44
C ASP A 433 29.30 19.35 6.58
N GLY A 434 29.13 20.06 5.46
CA GLY A 434 30.16 20.34 4.47
C GLY A 434 30.17 19.32 3.35
N PHE A 435 30.51 19.78 2.15
CA PHE A 435 30.57 18.96 0.95
C PHE A 435 31.56 17.80 1.11
N GLY A 436 31.07 16.58 0.87
CA GLY A 436 31.88 15.38 0.74
C GLY A 436 32.75 15.40 -0.53
N LEU A 437 33.81 14.61 -0.53
CA LEU A 437 34.69 14.47 -1.70
C LEU A 437 33.93 13.92 -2.92
N GLU A 438 32.96 13.03 -2.72
CA GLU A 438 32.15 12.46 -3.79
C GLU A 438 31.25 13.52 -4.45
N SER A 439 30.60 14.38 -3.66
CA SER A 439 29.83 15.52 -4.17
C SER A 439 30.70 16.46 -4.99
N CYS A 440 31.92 16.77 -4.52
CA CYS A 440 32.87 17.58 -5.27
C CYS A 440 33.35 16.89 -6.57
N ARG A 441 33.53 15.57 -6.58
CA ARG A 441 33.84 14.82 -7.82
C ARG A 441 32.72 14.92 -8.84
N ASN A 442 31.47 14.73 -8.40
CA ASN A 442 30.29 14.89 -9.26
C ASN A 442 30.18 16.33 -9.80
N MET A 443 30.46 17.34 -8.97
CA MET A 443 30.47 18.74 -9.41
C MET A 443 31.51 19.01 -10.49
N VAL A 444 32.74 18.51 -10.30
CA VAL A 444 33.81 18.64 -11.30
C VAL A 444 33.40 17.94 -12.58
N HIS A 445 32.97 16.67 -12.50
CA HIS A 445 32.57 15.89 -13.68
C HIS A 445 31.40 16.53 -14.45
N LEU A 446 30.51 17.28 -13.79
CA LEU A 446 29.41 17.97 -14.44
C LEU A 446 29.87 19.13 -15.34
N VAL A 447 30.97 19.79 -14.99
CA VAL A 447 31.46 20.99 -15.70
C VAL A 447 32.73 20.74 -16.51
N ASP A 448 33.48 19.69 -16.18
CA ASP A 448 34.71 19.25 -16.82
C ASP A 448 34.40 18.75 -18.25
N LYS A 449 34.67 19.62 -19.24
CA LYS A 449 34.47 19.29 -20.65
C LYS A 449 35.69 18.66 -21.30
N ASP A 450 36.88 18.82 -20.71
CA ASP A 450 38.15 18.38 -21.28
C ASP A 450 38.64 17.03 -20.71
N GLY A 451 37.96 16.51 -19.69
CA GLY A 451 38.17 15.20 -19.07
C GLY A 451 39.44 15.15 -18.21
N ASN A 452 39.95 16.30 -17.78
CA ASN A 452 41.22 16.39 -17.06
C ASN A 452 41.07 16.16 -15.52
N GLY A 453 39.83 16.11 -15.01
CA GLY A 453 39.50 15.89 -13.61
C GLY A 453 39.69 17.11 -12.71
N LYS A 454 39.83 18.30 -13.30
CA LYS A 454 40.02 19.61 -12.66
C LYS A 454 39.15 20.65 -13.37
N MET A 455 39.13 21.88 -12.84
CA MET A 455 38.30 22.96 -13.38
C MET A 455 39.10 24.23 -13.65
N GLY A 456 38.92 24.78 -14.85
CA GLY A 456 39.39 26.11 -15.21
C GLY A 456 38.49 27.24 -14.67
N LEU A 457 38.89 28.49 -14.94
CA LEU A 457 38.18 29.69 -14.46
C LEU A 457 36.71 29.74 -14.90
N VAL A 458 36.44 29.45 -16.18
CA VAL A 458 35.11 29.53 -16.77
C VAL A 458 34.20 28.42 -16.22
N GLU A 459 34.73 27.20 -16.09
CA GLU A 459 34.02 26.05 -15.53
C GLU A 459 33.68 26.28 -14.06
N PHE A 460 34.63 26.81 -13.27
CA PHE A 460 34.38 27.18 -11.89
C PHE A 460 33.32 28.29 -11.74
N GLN A 461 33.30 29.28 -12.65
CA GLN A 461 32.23 30.30 -12.66
C GLN A 461 30.87 29.68 -12.98
N LYS A 462 30.79 28.76 -13.96
CA LYS A 462 29.55 28.05 -14.31
C LYS A 462 29.04 27.22 -13.11
N LEU A 463 29.92 26.47 -12.47
CA LEU A 463 29.58 25.72 -11.25
C LEU A 463 29.11 26.66 -10.13
N TRP A 464 29.81 27.77 -9.89
CA TRP A 464 29.47 28.71 -8.85
C TRP A 464 28.09 29.34 -9.07
N ASN A 465 27.77 29.73 -10.31
CA ASN A 465 26.45 30.25 -10.67
C ASN A 465 25.34 29.22 -10.39
N LYS A 466 25.58 27.94 -10.71
CA LYS A 466 24.64 26.85 -10.40
C LYS A 466 24.46 26.67 -8.90
N VAL A 467 25.54 26.63 -8.13
CA VAL A 467 25.46 26.54 -6.66
C VAL A 467 24.71 27.74 -6.07
N GLN A 468 24.89 28.96 -6.60
CA GLN A 468 24.11 30.12 -6.17
C GLN A 468 22.62 30.02 -6.55
N LYS A 469 22.29 29.45 -7.73
CA LYS A 469 20.89 29.17 -8.11
C LYS A 469 20.26 28.17 -7.14
N PHE A 470 20.91 27.03 -6.88
CA PHE A 470 20.42 26.02 -5.96
C PHE A 470 20.30 26.55 -4.53
N LEU A 471 21.24 27.39 -4.10
CA LEU A 471 21.17 28.10 -2.82
C LEU A 471 19.94 29.02 -2.71
N LYS A 472 19.57 29.71 -3.80
CA LYS A 472 18.37 30.55 -3.83
C LYS A 472 17.10 29.71 -3.73
N ILE A 473 17.03 28.64 -4.52
CA ILE A 473 15.89 27.69 -4.49
C ILE A 473 15.75 27.07 -3.10
N TYR A 474 16.87 26.62 -2.51
CA TYR A 474 16.88 26.03 -1.18
C TYR A 474 16.29 26.96 -0.13
N LYS A 475 16.73 28.22 -0.12
CA LYS A 475 16.23 29.23 0.83
C LYS A 475 14.78 29.65 0.60
N ASN A 476 14.34 29.67 -0.66
CA ASN A 476 12.96 30.03 -0.97
C ASN A 476 11.98 28.95 -0.50
N ASN A 477 12.42 27.69 -0.48
CA ASN A 477 11.60 26.53 -0.13
C ASN A 477 11.80 26.04 1.31
N ASP A 478 12.77 26.57 2.07
CA ASP A 478 12.88 26.40 3.52
C ASP A 478 11.80 27.25 4.22
N LEU A 479 10.55 26.75 4.17
CA LEU A 479 9.36 27.48 4.62
C LEU A 479 9.32 27.63 6.14
N ASP A 480 9.91 26.67 6.86
CA ASP A 480 9.98 26.68 8.32
C ASP A 480 11.24 27.36 8.87
N GLN A 481 12.15 27.82 8.00
CA GLN A 481 13.42 28.48 8.34
C GLN A 481 14.28 27.62 9.26
N SER A 482 14.18 26.30 9.15
CA SER A 482 14.96 25.36 9.95
C SER A 482 16.43 25.30 9.53
N GLY A 483 16.74 25.83 8.33
CA GLY A 483 18.03 25.69 7.67
C GLY A 483 18.21 24.32 7.00
N THR A 484 17.16 23.49 7.01
CA THR A 484 17.08 22.13 6.47
C THR A 484 15.82 21.98 5.64
N MET A 485 15.78 21.03 4.72
CA MET A 485 14.63 20.82 3.85
C MET A 485 13.94 19.49 4.15
N ASN A 486 12.65 19.53 4.48
CA ASN A 486 11.85 18.32 4.60
C ASN A 486 11.43 17.78 3.23
N SER A 487 10.76 16.64 3.20
CA SER A 487 10.38 15.95 1.96
C SER A 487 9.37 16.68 1.09
N SER A 488 8.46 17.44 1.72
CA SER A 488 7.47 18.25 1.02
C SER A 488 8.14 19.39 0.29
N GLU A 489 9.06 20.07 0.98
CA GLU A 489 9.83 21.19 0.45
C GLU A 489 10.77 20.76 -0.67
N MET A 490 11.38 19.57 -0.55
CA MET A 490 12.24 19.02 -1.59
C MET A 490 11.50 18.74 -2.90
N ARG A 491 10.26 18.21 -2.85
CA ARG A 491 9.50 17.98 -4.09
C ARG A 491 9.29 19.27 -4.86
N VAL A 492 8.92 20.34 -4.15
CA VAL A 492 8.73 21.67 -4.75
C VAL A 492 10.07 22.25 -5.22
N ALA A 493 11.14 22.11 -4.43
CA ALA A 493 12.47 22.62 -4.77
C ALA A 493 13.09 21.93 -5.99
N VAL A 494 12.90 20.62 -6.13
CA VAL A 494 13.38 19.83 -7.28
C VAL A 494 12.62 20.22 -8.55
N GLU A 495 11.32 20.49 -8.45
CA GLU A 495 10.51 20.99 -9.54
C GLU A 495 10.89 22.44 -9.94
N GLU A 496 11.12 23.34 -8.98
CA GLU A 496 11.64 24.70 -9.24
C GLU A 496 13.05 24.66 -9.86
N ALA A 497 13.83 23.63 -9.55
CA ALA A 497 15.13 23.40 -10.19
C ALA A 497 15.02 22.88 -11.63
N GLY A 498 13.82 22.52 -12.10
CA GLY A 498 13.52 22.09 -13.46
C GLY A 498 13.40 20.57 -13.64
N PHE A 499 13.39 19.79 -12.56
CA PHE A 499 13.29 18.33 -12.64
C PHE A 499 11.88 17.86 -12.30
N HIS A 500 11.23 17.17 -13.23
CA HIS A 500 9.91 16.57 -13.02
C HIS A 500 10.09 15.07 -12.82
N LEU A 501 9.96 14.62 -11.56
CA LEU A 501 10.26 13.25 -11.13
C LEU A 501 9.01 12.56 -10.57
N ASN A 502 8.86 11.27 -10.84
CA ASN A 502 7.78 10.47 -10.29
C ASN A 502 8.02 10.09 -8.80
N ASN A 503 6.99 9.53 -8.16
CA ASN A 503 7.04 9.14 -6.74
C ASN A 503 8.18 8.16 -6.43
N LYS A 504 8.46 7.21 -7.32
CA LYS A 504 9.52 6.20 -7.13
C LYS A 504 10.90 6.85 -7.06
N LEU A 505 11.19 7.81 -7.95
CA LEU A 505 12.44 8.57 -7.92
C LEU A 505 12.54 9.46 -6.69
N CYS A 506 11.45 10.11 -6.29
CA CYS A 506 11.40 10.89 -5.04
C CYS A 506 11.71 10.02 -3.81
N GLN A 507 11.19 8.80 -3.73
CA GLN A 507 11.52 7.84 -2.67
C GLN A 507 13.01 7.47 -2.66
N ILE A 508 13.62 7.25 -3.83
CA ILE A 508 15.05 6.94 -3.93
C ILE A 508 15.91 8.11 -3.46
N ILE A 509 15.54 9.35 -3.82
CA ILE A 509 16.27 10.54 -3.37
C ILE A 509 16.21 10.65 -1.85
N VAL A 510 15.02 10.51 -1.27
CA VAL A 510 14.85 10.55 0.18
C VAL A 510 15.69 9.46 0.85
N SER A 511 15.60 8.22 0.38
CA SER A 511 16.38 7.11 0.97
C SER A 511 17.90 7.27 0.87
N ARG A 512 18.40 8.08 -0.07
CA ARG A 512 19.84 8.19 -0.33
C ARG A 512 20.48 9.45 0.24
N TYR A 513 19.75 10.56 0.26
CA TYR A 513 20.30 11.88 0.58
C TYR A 513 19.76 12.47 1.88
N TYR A 514 18.65 11.95 2.42
CA TYR A 514 18.13 12.45 3.69
C TYR A 514 18.86 11.83 4.87
N ASP A 515 18.97 12.59 5.95
CA ASP A 515 19.33 12.06 7.25
C ASP A 515 18.24 11.07 7.73
N SER A 516 18.66 9.88 8.15
CA SER A 516 17.75 8.81 8.58
C SER A 516 17.00 9.11 9.88
N ASP A 517 17.58 9.93 10.73
CA ASP A 517 17.05 10.25 12.06
C ASP A 517 16.05 11.38 11.95
N ASP A 518 16.46 12.49 11.33
CA ASP A 518 15.67 13.73 11.27
C ASP A 518 14.76 13.84 10.04
N LEU A 519 14.93 12.98 9.02
CA LEU A 519 14.24 13.08 7.72
C LEU A 519 14.35 14.48 7.11
N THR A 520 15.53 15.05 7.24
CA THR A 520 15.85 16.35 6.67
C THR A 520 16.98 16.22 5.67
N LEU A 521 16.97 17.12 4.71
CA LEU A 521 17.98 17.26 3.69
C LEU A 521 18.72 18.57 3.96
N ASP A 522 20.01 18.48 4.25
CA ASP A 522 20.88 19.64 4.35
C ASP A 522 21.24 20.19 2.96
N PHE A 523 21.93 21.33 2.95
CA PHE A 523 22.26 22.01 1.70
C PHE A 523 23.27 21.24 0.85
N ASP A 524 24.27 20.59 1.45
CA ASP A 524 25.28 19.87 0.70
C ASP A 524 24.73 18.59 0.05
N ASN A 525 23.88 17.83 0.75
CA ASN A 525 23.18 16.70 0.16
C ASN A 525 22.15 17.14 -0.90
N PHE A 526 21.46 18.27 -0.70
CA PHE A 526 20.57 18.84 -1.72
C PHE A 526 21.31 19.16 -3.02
N VAL A 527 22.42 19.89 -2.93
CA VAL A 527 23.23 20.23 -4.11
C VAL A 527 23.84 18.98 -4.72
N SER A 528 24.33 18.04 -3.91
CA SER A 528 24.89 16.77 -4.39
C SER A 528 23.84 15.97 -5.17
N CYS A 529 22.59 15.94 -4.69
CA CYS A 529 21.47 15.31 -5.37
C CYS A 529 21.18 15.95 -6.72
N LEU A 530 21.00 17.27 -6.78
CA LEU A 530 20.69 17.99 -8.03
C LEU A 530 21.80 17.87 -9.07
N VAL A 531 23.07 17.98 -8.65
CA VAL A 531 24.23 17.78 -9.53
C VAL A 531 24.24 16.35 -10.08
N ARG A 532 23.97 15.35 -9.24
CA ARG A 532 23.94 13.95 -9.68
C ARG A 532 22.77 13.70 -10.63
N LEU A 533 21.59 14.25 -10.36
CA LEU A 533 20.44 14.16 -11.27
C LEU A 533 20.76 14.79 -12.63
N GLU A 534 21.32 16.01 -12.64
CA GLU A 534 21.72 16.69 -13.88
C GLU A 534 22.71 15.85 -14.70
N LEU A 535 23.73 15.30 -14.05
CA LEU A 535 24.70 14.38 -14.67
C LEU A 535 24.01 13.19 -15.33
N VAL A 536 23.14 12.49 -14.59
CA VAL A 536 22.45 11.29 -15.10
C VAL A 536 21.54 11.63 -16.28
N PHE A 537 20.80 12.75 -16.24
CA PHE A 537 19.99 13.21 -17.36
C PHE A 537 20.84 13.58 -18.58
N LYS A 538 21.95 14.32 -18.40
CA LYS A 538 22.87 14.67 -19.49
C LYS A 538 23.48 13.43 -20.13
N LEU A 539 23.94 12.48 -19.32
CA LEU A 539 24.48 11.22 -19.80
C LEU A 539 23.43 10.43 -20.59
N PHE A 540 22.21 10.25 -20.05
CA PHE A 540 21.14 9.54 -20.74
C PHE A 540 20.72 10.24 -22.04
N ASN A 541 20.67 11.58 -22.06
CA ASN A 541 20.33 12.36 -23.25
C ASN A 541 21.40 12.32 -24.34
N SER A 542 22.66 12.05 -23.98
CA SER A 542 23.75 11.87 -24.94
C SER A 542 23.72 10.52 -25.66
N LEU A 543 22.96 9.54 -25.13
CA LEU A 543 22.84 8.22 -25.73
C LEU A 543 21.93 8.25 -26.97
N PRO A 544 22.23 7.44 -28.00
CA PRO A 544 21.30 7.23 -29.10
C PRO A 544 20.04 6.52 -28.57
N LYS A 545 18.88 7.12 -28.83
CA LYS A 545 17.58 6.60 -28.41
C LYS A 545 16.81 6.08 -29.63
N ASP A 546 15.99 5.05 -29.44
CA ASP A 546 15.02 4.63 -30.45
C ASP A 546 13.78 5.56 -30.48
N GLU A 547 12.82 5.25 -31.36
CA GLU A 547 11.59 6.04 -31.54
C GLU A 547 10.70 6.05 -30.28
N GLU A 548 10.87 5.09 -29.37
CA GLU A 548 10.15 4.98 -28.11
C GLU A 548 10.92 5.59 -26.93
N GLY A 549 12.14 6.10 -27.16
CA GLY A 549 12.98 6.76 -26.16
C GLY A 549 13.88 5.83 -25.34
N PHE A 550 14.00 4.54 -25.71
CA PHE A 550 14.90 3.60 -25.05
C PHE A 550 16.33 3.75 -25.57
N ALA A 551 17.30 3.59 -24.66
CA ALA A 551 18.72 3.56 -24.98
C ALA A 551 19.28 2.14 -24.77
N GLN A 552 19.98 1.60 -25.76
CA GLN A 552 20.65 0.30 -25.66
C GLN A 552 22.11 0.49 -25.26
N LEU A 553 22.54 -0.23 -24.21
CA LEU A 553 23.89 -0.16 -23.67
C LEU A 553 24.51 -1.56 -23.58
N SER A 554 25.76 -1.68 -24.03
CA SER A 554 26.59 -2.83 -23.67
C SER A 554 27.02 -2.75 -22.21
N ILE A 555 27.42 -3.88 -21.62
CA ILE A 555 27.92 -3.92 -20.23
C ILE A 555 29.09 -2.96 -20.01
N LEU A 556 29.97 -2.80 -21.00
CA LEU A 556 31.10 -1.87 -20.92
C LEU A 556 30.61 -0.42 -20.87
N GLN A 557 29.69 -0.02 -21.74
CA GLN A 557 29.13 1.34 -21.74
C GLN A 557 28.37 1.62 -20.43
N TRP A 558 27.59 0.66 -19.94
CA TRP A 558 26.90 0.77 -18.66
C TRP A 558 27.88 0.97 -17.50
N LEU A 559 28.92 0.12 -17.40
CA LEU A 559 29.92 0.24 -16.34
C LEU A 559 30.68 1.56 -16.40
N THR A 560 31.05 2.03 -17.60
CA THR A 560 31.67 3.35 -17.76
C THR A 560 30.76 4.46 -17.26
N MET A 561 29.46 4.43 -17.58
CA MET A 561 28.49 5.43 -17.11
C MET A 561 28.23 5.41 -15.60
N VAL A 562 28.33 4.25 -14.96
CA VAL A 562 28.10 4.12 -13.51
C VAL A 562 29.34 4.47 -12.70
N LEU A 563 30.53 4.24 -13.26
CA LEU A 563 31.82 4.48 -12.58
C LEU A 563 32.42 5.87 -12.83
N CYS A 564 32.04 6.53 -13.93
CA CYS A 564 32.28 7.96 -14.17
C CYS A 564 31.23 8.80 -13.42
#